data_AF-A0A7K5K1J7-F1
#
_entry.id   AF-A0A7K5K1J7-F1
#
_cell.length_a   1.000
_cell.length_b   1.000
_cell.length_c   1.000
_cell.angle_alpha   90.00
_cell.angle_beta   90.00
_cell.angle_gamma   90.00
#
_symmetry.space_group_name_H-M   'P 1'
#
loop_
_entity.id
_entity.type
_entity.pdbx_description
1 polymer ?
#
loop_
_entity_poly.entity_id
_entity_poly.type
_entity_poly.pdbx_seq_one_letter_code
_entity_poly.pdbx_strand_id
1 'polypeptide(L)'
;PPPFPARLPPPFRAFPPPFPGPAARPAPFPVGPAAPPPFLLPPPAGPAVEAGPRLAAAPPRVGAEEEAAAAQRQQDELWLSQFLGRRRRAAPPPPPPPPPAAANPSSARALAVAALGRVGRVAALCRALRRSEAEGDGPGWARAREEAEAALRELREVVRPLREPGYGEALRRKAERARKRRLRLQRRKLEARAAKEEAAARAAEREAKIDQWRAKCIQEVEEKNRERELKAAADSVLSEVRKKQADTKRMVDVLCGLEKLRKLRKEAAARKGVCPPPSADEAFETQVESLKTLLKTRTELYEAEERALRVMLEGEQEEERKKEMEKKQKKEREKLLQQKLEMDSKLFGDPAEFPLAHLLQPFRDYYLQAEHSVAALIQIRRGWDQYLVPADHPEGSCIPPGWVLPSLPTSDTWATAIR
;
A
#
# COMPACT_ATOMS: atom_id res chain seq x y z
N PRO A 1 63.39 -20.22 -3.20
CA PRO A 1 62.70 -20.04 -4.49
C PRO A 1 62.50 -21.38 -5.23
N PRO A 2 61.27 -21.90 -5.19
CA PRO A 2 60.70 -22.71 -6.27
C PRO A 2 59.40 -22.05 -6.81
N PRO A 3 58.94 -22.43 -8.02
CA PRO A 3 58.00 -21.65 -8.81
C PRO A 3 56.54 -21.79 -8.35
N PHE A 4 55.82 -20.67 -8.37
CA PHE A 4 54.36 -20.63 -8.24
C PHE A 4 53.69 -21.36 -9.41
N PRO A 5 52.73 -22.27 -9.18
CA PRO A 5 51.94 -22.84 -10.26
C PRO A 5 50.93 -21.83 -10.80
N ALA A 6 50.84 -21.79 -12.13
CA ALA A 6 49.94 -20.98 -12.91
C ALA A 6 48.47 -21.15 -12.51
N ARG A 7 47.78 -20.04 -12.25
CA ARG A 7 46.32 -20.02 -12.17
C ARG A 7 45.74 -20.28 -13.55
N LEU A 8 45.15 -21.45 -13.74
CA LEU A 8 44.23 -21.73 -14.83
C LEU A 8 42.99 -20.82 -14.67
N PRO A 9 42.49 -20.17 -15.74
CA PRO A 9 41.21 -19.49 -15.71
C PRO A 9 40.07 -20.52 -15.59
N PRO A 10 38.96 -20.21 -14.88
CA PRO A 10 37.83 -21.12 -14.78
C PRO A 10 37.17 -21.32 -16.16
N PRO A 11 36.57 -22.50 -16.41
CA PRO A 11 35.93 -22.81 -17.68
C PRO A 11 34.73 -21.88 -17.92
N PHE A 12 34.62 -21.42 -19.17
CA PHE A 12 33.46 -20.74 -19.73
C PHE A 12 32.17 -21.47 -19.33
N ARG A 13 31.35 -20.84 -18.47
CA ARG A 13 29.96 -21.26 -18.30
C ARG A 13 29.22 -20.88 -19.59
N ALA A 14 28.72 -21.90 -20.27
CA ALA A 14 27.81 -21.74 -21.39
C ALA A 14 26.60 -20.88 -20.97
N PHE A 15 26.36 -19.80 -21.71
CA PHE A 15 25.16 -19.01 -21.59
C PHE A 15 23.95 -19.87 -22.01
N PRO A 16 22.81 -19.81 -21.29
CA PRO A 16 21.57 -20.40 -21.78
C PRO A 16 21.13 -19.69 -23.08
N PRO A 17 20.46 -20.39 -24.02
CA PRO A 17 20.06 -19.80 -25.28
C PRO A 17 19.06 -18.65 -25.06
N PRO A 18 19.06 -17.62 -25.92
CA PRO A 18 18.11 -16.52 -25.81
C PRO A 18 16.69 -17.01 -26.11
N PHE A 19 15.76 -16.69 -25.21
CA PHE A 19 14.33 -16.83 -25.45
C PHE A 19 13.93 -16.07 -26.73
N PRO A 20 13.05 -16.64 -27.58
CA PRO A 20 12.60 -15.96 -28.79
C PRO A 20 11.78 -14.73 -28.41
N GLY A 21 12.22 -13.55 -28.87
CA GLY A 21 11.50 -12.30 -28.70
C GLY A 21 10.16 -12.30 -29.45
N PRO A 22 9.18 -11.48 -29.03
CA PRO A 22 7.91 -11.39 -29.72
C PRO A 22 8.07 -10.56 -31.00
N ALA A 23 8.13 -11.24 -32.14
CA ALA A 23 7.86 -10.66 -33.44
C ALA A 23 6.42 -10.97 -33.84
N ALA A 24 5.53 -9.99 -33.73
CA ALA A 24 4.41 -9.76 -34.65
C ALA A 24 3.61 -8.53 -34.19
N ARG A 25 3.75 -7.43 -34.92
CA ARG A 25 2.71 -6.37 -34.96
C ARG A 25 1.54 -6.90 -35.79
N PRO A 26 0.29 -6.86 -35.32
CA PRO A 26 -0.84 -6.94 -36.23
C PRO A 26 -1.07 -5.57 -36.89
N ALA A 27 -1.20 -5.57 -38.22
CA ALA A 27 -1.70 -4.47 -39.02
C ALA A 27 -3.19 -4.19 -38.72
N PRO A 28 -3.70 -2.98 -39.03
CA PRO A 28 -5.08 -2.60 -38.71
C PRO A 28 -6.06 -3.26 -39.69
N PHE A 29 -7.06 -3.97 -39.17
CA PHE A 29 -8.19 -4.46 -39.98
C PHE A 29 -9.28 -3.39 -40.14
N PRO A 30 -10.04 -3.42 -41.24
CA PRO A 30 -10.88 -2.32 -41.70
C PRO A 30 -12.18 -2.21 -40.91
N VAL A 31 -12.69 -0.98 -40.86
CA VAL A 31 -14.02 -0.62 -40.35
C VAL A 31 -15.09 -1.18 -41.29
N GLY A 32 -16.05 -1.93 -40.73
CA GLY A 32 -17.29 -2.38 -41.37
C GLY A 32 -18.47 -2.30 -40.38
N PRO A 33 -19.73 -2.20 -40.86
CA PRO A 33 -20.79 -1.44 -40.20
C PRO A 33 -21.53 -2.18 -39.08
N ALA A 34 -22.09 -1.37 -38.17
CA ALA A 34 -22.90 -1.76 -37.03
C ALA A 34 -24.27 -2.35 -37.41
N ALA A 35 -24.72 -3.36 -36.66
CA ALA A 35 -26.10 -3.84 -36.60
C ALA A 35 -26.40 -4.45 -35.20
N PRO A 36 -27.67 -4.52 -34.76
CA PRO A 36 -28.13 -4.26 -33.38
C PRO A 36 -28.16 -5.50 -32.45
N PRO A 37 -28.33 -5.33 -31.11
CA PRO A 37 -28.35 -6.45 -30.17
C PRO A 37 -29.70 -7.19 -30.13
N PRO A 38 -29.70 -8.52 -29.91
CA PRO A 38 -30.91 -9.32 -29.78
C PRO A 38 -31.39 -9.44 -28.32
N PHE A 39 -32.68 -9.78 -28.24
CA PHE A 39 -33.50 -10.01 -27.06
C PHE A 39 -33.00 -11.09 -26.10
N LEU A 40 -33.48 -10.94 -24.87
CA LEU A 40 -33.36 -11.78 -23.67
C LEU A 40 -33.95 -13.18 -23.85
N LEU A 41 -33.34 -14.19 -23.21
CA LEU A 41 -33.98 -15.46 -22.83
C LEU A 41 -33.76 -15.73 -21.32
N PRO A 42 -34.71 -16.38 -20.63
CA PRO A 42 -34.79 -16.43 -19.16
C PRO A 42 -34.18 -17.72 -18.56
N PRO A 43 -33.90 -17.77 -17.24
CA PRO A 43 -33.48 -18.99 -16.54
C PRO A 43 -34.66 -19.82 -15.99
N PRO A 44 -34.43 -21.10 -15.64
CA PRO A 44 -35.49 -22.12 -15.48
C PRO A 44 -36.08 -22.23 -14.06
N ALA A 45 -37.23 -22.89 -14.00
CA ALA A 45 -38.05 -23.12 -12.81
C ALA A 45 -37.53 -24.23 -11.88
N GLY A 46 -37.77 -24.05 -10.57
CA GLY A 46 -37.72 -25.06 -9.50
C GLY A 46 -38.78 -24.75 -8.43
N PRO A 47 -39.29 -25.73 -7.66
CA PRO A 47 -40.69 -25.73 -7.21
C PRO A 47 -40.94 -25.28 -5.75
N ALA A 48 -42.14 -24.68 -5.59
CA ALA A 48 -43.15 -24.72 -4.51
C ALA A 48 -42.75 -24.82 -3.03
N VAL A 49 -43.30 -23.93 -2.17
CA VAL A 49 -44.26 -24.25 -1.06
C VAL A 49 -44.95 -22.95 -0.56
N GLU A 50 -46.28 -22.96 -0.70
CA GLU A 50 -47.41 -22.47 0.15
C GLU A 50 -47.39 -21.18 1.02
N ALA A 51 -48.24 -20.23 0.58
CA ALA A 51 -49.33 -19.50 1.26
C ALA A 51 -49.29 -19.07 2.75
N GLY A 52 -49.43 -17.74 2.96
CA GLY A 52 -49.85 -17.06 4.20
C GLY A 52 -50.04 -15.54 3.98
N PRO A 53 -50.93 -14.82 4.71
CA PRO A 53 -51.87 -13.86 4.10
C PRO A 53 -51.32 -12.45 3.81
N ARG A 54 -51.92 -11.86 2.78
CA ARG A 54 -51.71 -10.49 2.27
C ARG A 54 -52.10 -9.44 3.32
N LEU A 55 -51.15 -8.59 3.69
CA LEU A 55 -51.41 -7.23 4.16
C LEU A 55 -51.07 -6.26 3.04
N ALA A 56 -51.98 -5.32 2.77
CA ALA A 56 -51.92 -4.36 1.68
C ALA A 56 -50.64 -3.50 1.76
N ALA A 57 -49.76 -3.65 0.76
CA ALA A 57 -48.66 -2.74 0.55
C ALA A 57 -49.19 -1.44 -0.08
N ALA A 58 -48.72 -0.31 0.45
CA ALA A 58 -48.94 1.03 -0.08
C ALA A 58 -48.59 1.11 -1.58
N PRO A 59 -49.23 2.02 -2.35
CA PRO A 59 -48.96 2.13 -3.78
C PRO A 59 -47.48 2.47 -4.04
N PRO A 60 -46.87 1.89 -5.08
CA PRO A 60 -45.47 2.14 -5.40
C PRO A 60 -45.27 3.61 -5.79
N ARG A 61 -44.20 4.21 -5.29
CA ARG A 61 -43.71 5.58 -5.56
C ARG A 61 -43.22 5.79 -7.01
N VAL A 62 -43.94 5.26 -8.00
CA VAL A 62 -43.54 5.32 -9.43
C VAL A 62 -43.68 6.75 -9.97
N GLY A 63 -44.66 7.51 -9.48
CA GLY A 63 -44.91 8.88 -9.96
C GLY A 63 -43.78 9.87 -9.65
N ALA A 64 -43.13 9.77 -8.49
CA ALA A 64 -42.10 10.74 -8.10
C ALA A 64 -40.78 10.57 -8.89
N GLU A 65 -40.44 9.33 -9.25
CA GLU A 65 -39.28 9.03 -10.09
C GLU A 65 -39.53 9.38 -11.56
N GLU A 66 -40.76 9.17 -12.06
CA GLU A 66 -41.15 9.61 -13.40
C GLU A 66 -41.21 11.14 -13.52
N GLU A 67 -41.73 11.84 -12.51
CA GLU A 67 -41.73 13.31 -12.45
C GLU A 67 -40.31 13.87 -12.35
N ALA A 68 -39.41 13.25 -11.55
CA ALA A 68 -38.00 13.65 -11.49
C ALA A 68 -37.29 13.41 -12.83
N ALA A 69 -37.56 12.28 -13.50
CA ALA A 69 -37.03 11.99 -14.83
C ALA A 69 -37.60 12.89 -15.92
N ALA A 70 -38.85 13.35 -15.79
CA ALA A 70 -39.46 14.34 -16.68
C ALA A 70 -38.86 15.74 -16.46
N ALA A 71 -38.64 16.13 -15.20
CA ALA A 71 -37.96 17.38 -14.85
C ALA A 71 -36.51 17.41 -15.36
N GLN A 72 -35.79 16.29 -15.25
CA GLN A 72 -34.44 16.17 -15.80
C GLN A 72 -34.44 16.30 -17.34
N ARG A 73 -35.40 15.68 -18.02
CA ARG A 73 -35.54 15.80 -19.48
C ARG A 73 -35.81 17.23 -19.92
N GLN A 74 -36.65 17.98 -19.20
CA GLN A 74 -36.90 19.39 -19.47
C GLN A 74 -35.65 20.25 -19.24
N GLN A 75 -34.88 19.97 -18.19
CA GLN A 75 -33.60 20.65 -17.96
C GLN A 75 -32.59 20.35 -19.06
N ASP A 76 -32.52 19.12 -19.53
CA ASP A 76 -31.63 18.70 -20.61
C ASP A 76 -32.05 19.35 -21.95
N GLU A 77 -33.35 19.47 -22.24
CA GLU A 77 -33.86 20.18 -23.42
C GLU A 77 -33.59 21.69 -23.37
N LEU A 78 -33.75 22.31 -22.20
CA LEU A 78 -33.38 23.71 -21.97
C LEU A 78 -31.86 23.90 -22.10
N TRP A 79 -31.06 22.96 -21.61
CA TRP A 79 -29.62 22.98 -21.76
C TRP A 79 -29.21 22.82 -23.22
N LEU A 80 -29.80 21.88 -23.97
CA LEU A 80 -29.54 21.66 -25.39
C LEU A 80 -29.94 22.86 -26.24
N SER A 81 -31.11 23.44 -25.99
CA SER A 81 -31.56 24.64 -26.71
C SER A 81 -30.68 25.86 -26.41
N GLN A 82 -30.22 26.02 -25.16
CA GLN A 82 -29.23 27.05 -24.82
C GLN A 82 -27.84 26.76 -25.40
N PHE A 83 -27.39 25.52 -25.41
CA PHE A 83 -26.10 25.11 -25.95
C PHE A 83 -26.04 25.28 -27.47
N LEU A 84 -27.07 24.83 -28.18
CA LEU A 84 -27.24 25.03 -29.62
C LEU A 84 -27.51 26.49 -29.96
N GLY A 85 -28.26 27.21 -29.12
CA GLY A 85 -28.49 28.65 -29.22
C GLY A 85 -27.20 29.45 -29.04
N ARG A 86 -26.33 29.07 -28.10
CA ARG A 86 -24.98 29.64 -27.92
C ARG A 86 -24.09 29.32 -29.11
N ARG A 87 -24.19 28.13 -29.72
CA ARG A 87 -23.47 27.80 -30.97
C ARG A 87 -23.98 28.56 -32.19
N ARG A 88 -25.29 28.84 -32.27
CA ARG A 88 -25.90 29.62 -33.38
C ARG A 88 -25.73 31.13 -33.22
N ARG A 89 -25.75 31.66 -31.99
CA ARG A 89 -25.46 33.08 -31.67
C ARG A 89 -23.96 33.37 -31.63
N ALA A 90 -23.12 32.38 -31.36
CA ALA A 90 -21.70 32.44 -31.65
C ALA A 90 -21.45 32.15 -33.13
N ALA A 91 -22.09 32.92 -34.02
CA ALA A 91 -21.39 33.26 -35.23
C ALA A 91 -20.08 33.91 -34.75
N PRO A 92 -18.90 33.35 -35.08
CA PRO A 92 -17.65 33.96 -34.65
C PRO A 92 -17.70 35.43 -35.10
N PRO A 93 -17.34 36.40 -34.24
CA PRO A 93 -17.10 37.75 -34.73
C PRO A 93 -16.22 37.64 -35.97
N PRO A 94 -16.47 38.44 -37.04
CA PRO A 94 -15.69 38.36 -38.26
C PRO A 94 -14.22 38.25 -37.86
N PRO A 95 -13.50 37.21 -38.36
CA PRO A 95 -12.13 36.99 -37.92
C PRO A 95 -11.40 38.31 -38.09
N PRO A 96 -10.65 38.78 -37.07
CA PRO A 96 -9.79 39.93 -37.28
C PRO A 96 -8.97 39.66 -38.54
N PRO A 97 -8.73 40.68 -39.38
CA PRO A 97 -8.06 40.51 -40.67
C PRO A 97 -6.88 39.58 -40.47
N PRO A 98 -6.69 38.58 -41.36
CA PRO A 98 -5.66 37.57 -41.20
C PRO A 98 -4.36 38.30 -40.83
N PRO A 99 -3.73 37.97 -39.69
CA PRO A 99 -2.49 38.64 -39.31
C PRO A 99 -1.58 38.52 -40.53
N PRO A 100 -0.88 39.59 -40.95
CA PRO A 100 -0.06 39.54 -42.14
C PRO A 100 0.79 38.28 -42.04
N ALA A 101 0.61 37.36 -42.99
CA ALA A 101 1.18 36.01 -42.93
C ALA A 101 2.71 36.05 -42.71
N ALA A 102 3.32 37.20 -43.00
CA ALA A 102 4.72 37.57 -42.80
C ALA A 102 5.18 37.77 -41.32
N ALA A 103 4.31 37.94 -40.34
CA ALA A 103 4.71 38.25 -38.96
C ALA A 103 5.29 37.03 -38.22
N ASN A 104 6.57 36.74 -38.41
CA ASN A 104 7.29 35.65 -37.75
C ASN A 104 8.41 36.23 -36.85
N PRO A 105 8.55 35.80 -35.57
CA PRO A 105 9.62 36.29 -34.70
C PRO A 105 11.03 36.24 -35.30
N SER A 106 11.37 35.22 -36.12
CA SER A 106 12.66 35.14 -36.80
C SER A 106 12.82 36.17 -37.92
N SER A 107 11.79 36.35 -38.76
CA SER A 107 11.75 37.36 -39.82
C SER A 107 11.78 38.78 -39.24
N ALA A 108 10.99 39.03 -38.20
CA ALA A 108 10.97 40.32 -37.50
C ALA A 108 12.33 40.65 -36.88
N ARG A 109 13.04 39.65 -36.32
CA ARG A 109 14.40 39.83 -35.82
C ARG A 109 15.36 40.20 -36.96
N ALA A 110 15.27 39.52 -38.11
CA ALA A 110 16.11 39.83 -39.27
C ALA A 110 15.84 41.25 -39.80
N LEU A 111 14.58 41.65 -39.93
CA LEU A 111 14.18 43.01 -40.32
C LEU A 111 14.63 44.06 -39.31
N ALA A 112 14.54 43.79 -38.01
CA ALA A 112 15.02 44.70 -36.97
C ALA A 112 16.55 44.88 -37.02
N VAL A 113 17.30 43.79 -37.21
CA VAL A 113 18.77 43.85 -37.36
C VAL A 113 19.16 44.62 -38.63
N ALA A 114 18.48 44.35 -39.75
CA ALA A 114 18.70 45.08 -41.00
C ALA A 114 18.38 46.58 -40.86
N ALA A 115 17.26 46.93 -40.21
CA ALA A 115 16.88 48.30 -39.94
C ALA A 115 17.93 49.03 -39.07
N LEU A 116 18.41 48.38 -38.00
CA LEU A 116 19.47 48.94 -37.15
C LEU A 116 20.75 49.21 -37.94
N GLY A 117 21.15 48.29 -38.83
CA GLY A 117 22.30 48.50 -39.72
C GLY A 117 22.11 49.70 -40.67
N ARG A 118 20.91 49.86 -41.26
CA ARG A 118 20.58 50.98 -42.14
C ARG A 118 20.50 52.32 -41.38
N VAL A 119 20.01 52.33 -40.14
CA VAL A 119 20.06 53.50 -39.25
C VAL A 119 21.52 53.92 -38.99
N GLY A 120 22.41 52.95 -38.74
CA GLY A 120 23.84 53.22 -38.60
C GLY A 120 24.46 53.85 -39.85
N ARG A 121 24.10 53.35 -41.05
CA ARG A 121 24.52 53.92 -42.35
C ARG A 121 24.04 55.35 -42.55
N VAL A 122 22.75 55.62 -42.30
CA VAL A 122 22.18 56.98 -42.39
C VAL A 122 22.86 57.92 -41.40
N ALA A 123 23.09 57.49 -40.16
CA ALA A 123 23.80 58.30 -39.16
C ALA A 123 25.25 58.62 -39.56
N ALA A 124 25.95 57.69 -40.23
CA ALA A 124 27.27 57.94 -40.79
C ALA A 124 27.24 58.97 -41.93
N LEU A 125 26.27 58.86 -42.86
CA LEU A 125 26.09 59.80 -43.97
C LEU A 125 25.70 61.20 -43.48
N CYS A 126 24.83 61.31 -42.47
CA CYS A 126 24.50 62.59 -41.84
C CYS A 126 25.70 63.25 -41.12
N ARG A 127 26.71 62.48 -40.71
CA ARG A 127 27.97 63.04 -40.19
C ARG A 127 28.90 63.47 -41.32
N ALA A 128 28.94 62.73 -42.43
CA ALA A 128 29.71 63.09 -43.62
C ALA A 128 29.19 64.38 -44.27
N LEU A 129 27.86 64.53 -44.37
CA LEU A 129 27.20 65.75 -44.85
C LEU A 129 27.59 66.99 -44.06
N ARG A 130 27.57 66.91 -42.72
CA ARG A 130 27.98 68.02 -41.84
C ARG A 130 29.45 68.39 -42.00
N ARG A 131 30.32 67.42 -42.31
CA ARG A 131 31.74 67.68 -42.60
C ARG A 131 31.93 68.35 -43.96
N SER A 132 31.24 67.86 -45.00
CA SER A 132 31.32 68.44 -46.35
C SER A 132 30.78 69.87 -46.40
N GLU A 133 29.75 70.16 -45.59
CA GLU A 133 29.21 71.51 -45.40
C GLU A 133 30.22 72.45 -44.71
N ALA A 134 30.96 71.95 -43.71
CA ALA A 134 32.02 72.71 -43.04
C ALA A 134 33.26 72.92 -43.92
N GLU A 135 33.53 72.00 -44.85
CA GLU A 135 34.67 72.04 -45.79
C GLU A 135 34.37 72.85 -47.07
N GLY A 136 33.10 73.24 -47.31
CA GLY A 136 32.69 74.02 -48.49
C GLY A 136 32.65 73.22 -49.80
N ASP A 137 32.68 71.89 -49.74
CA ASP A 137 32.63 71.01 -50.92
C ASP A 137 31.19 70.83 -51.42
N GLY A 138 30.73 71.76 -52.25
CA GLY A 138 29.40 71.71 -52.88
C GLY A 138 29.08 70.40 -53.64
N PRO A 139 29.94 69.91 -54.56
CA PRO A 139 29.67 68.66 -55.26
C PRO A 139 29.75 67.42 -54.35
N GLY A 140 30.64 67.39 -53.35
CA GLY A 140 30.69 66.33 -52.35
C GLY A 140 29.45 66.32 -51.45
N TRP A 141 28.95 67.50 -51.08
CA TRP A 141 27.72 67.66 -50.30
C TRP A 141 26.49 67.16 -51.07
N ALA A 142 26.38 67.48 -52.35
CA ALA A 142 25.28 67.01 -53.20
C ALA A 142 25.25 65.48 -53.32
N ARG A 143 26.42 64.84 -53.54
CA ARG A 143 26.54 63.37 -53.62
C ARG A 143 26.21 62.70 -52.29
N ALA A 144 26.76 63.19 -51.17
CA ALA A 144 26.47 62.65 -49.85
C ALA A 144 24.98 62.80 -49.46
N ARG A 145 24.30 63.82 -50.01
CA ARG A 145 22.87 64.06 -49.79
C ARG A 145 22.03 63.04 -50.56
N GLU A 146 22.35 62.79 -51.83
CA GLU A 146 21.69 61.77 -52.63
C GLU A 146 21.86 60.37 -52.02
N GLU A 147 23.05 60.05 -51.54
CA GLU A 147 23.34 58.79 -50.85
C GLU A 147 22.58 58.67 -49.52
N ALA A 148 22.46 59.75 -48.75
CA ALA A 148 21.67 59.78 -47.52
C ALA A 148 20.17 59.61 -47.79
N GLU A 149 19.65 60.26 -48.83
CA GLU A 149 18.27 60.10 -49.26
C GLU A 149 17.98 58.68 -49.77
N ALA A 150 18.90 58.07 -50.53
CA ALA A 150 18.80 56.67 -50.95
C ALA A 150 18.82 55.72 -49.74
N ALA A 151 19.73 55.93 -48.78
CA ALA A 151 19.80 55.14 -47.56
C ALA A 151 18.53 55.29 -46.68
N LEU A 152 17.91 56.47 -46.67
CA LEU A 152 16.62 56.70 -46.02
C LEU A 152 15.47 55.95 -46.73
N ARG A 153 15.46 55.91 -48.07
CA ARG A 153 14.48 55.12 -48.83
C ARG A 153 14.63 53.63 -48.52
N GLU A 154 15.85 53.10 -48.54
CA GLU A 154 16.14 51.71 -48.14
C GLU A 154 15.67 51.40 -46.71
N LEU A 155 15.93 52.31 -45.75
CA LEU A 155 15.48 52.14 -44.36
C LEU A 155 13.95 52.12 -44.26
N ARG A 156 13.26 53.00 -45.00
CA ARG A 156 11.79 53.04 -45.02
C ARG A 156 11.21 51.72 -45.54
N GLU A 157 11.77 51.14 -46.58
CA GLU A 157 11.33 49.84 -47.11
C GLU A 157 11.55 48.69 -46.11
N VAL A 158 12.70 48.65 -45.43
CA VAL A 158 12.98 47.60 -44.43
C VAL A 158 12.07 47.71 -43.20
N VAL A 159 11.71 48.93 -42.80
CA VAL A 159 10.86 49.19 -41.63
C VAL A 159 9.37 49.10 -41.96
N ARG A 160 8.98 49.23 -43.23
CA ARG A 160 7.58 49.21 -43.69
C ARG A 160 6.77 48.04 -43.10
N PRO A 161 7.24 46.77 -43.16
CA PRO A 161 6.48 45.64 -42.62
C PRO A 161 6.37 45.67 -41.09
N LEU A 162 7.35 46.27 -40.39
CA LEU A 162 7.34 46.39 -38.93
C LEU A 162 6.34 47.46 -38.43
N ARG A 163 5.99 48.42 -39.29
CA ARG A 163 5.05 49.52 -39.00
C ARG A 163 3.60 49.19 -39.37
N GLU A 164 3.35 48.04 -40.01
CA GLU A 164 1.99 47.62 -40.33
C GLU A 164 1.15 47.47 -39.05
N PRO A 165 -0.09 48.01 -39.02
CA PRO A 165 -0.95 47.90 -37.85
C PRO A 165 -1.20 46.43 -37.50
N GLY A 166 -1.04 46.08 -36.23
CA GLY A 166 -1.22 44.71 -35.74
C GLY A 166 -0.03 43.76 -35.92
N TYR A 167 1.04 44.15 -36.65
CA TYR A 167 2.24 43.31 -36.81
C TYR A 167 2.93 43.01 -35.47
N GLY A 168 3.13 44.04 -34.63
CA GLY A 168 3.72 43.90 -33.30
C GLY A 168 2.87 43.03 -32.35
N GLU A 169 1.55 43.16 -32.40
CA GLU A 169 0.63 42.35 -31.58
C GLU A 169 0.64 40.88 -32.02
N ALA A 170 0.68 40.61 -33.32
CA ALA A 170 0.80 39.26 -33.86
C ALA A 170 2.09 38.58 -33.42
N LEU A 171 3.22 39.31 -33.39
CA LEU A 171 4.50 38.82 -32.88
C LEU A 171 4.45 38.54 -31.38
N ARG A 172 3.91 39.45 -30.58
CA ARG A 172 3.74 39.26 -29.13
C ARG A 172 2.91 38.01 -28.83
N ARG A 173 1.78 37.85 -29.52
CA ARG A 173 0.92 36.64 -29.39
C ARG A 173 1.66 35.36 -29.77
N LYS A 174 2.46 35.36 -30.85
CA LYS A 174 3.27 34.19 -31.25
C LYS A 174 4.37 33.88 -30.23
N ALA A 175 5.06 34.89 -29.71
CA ALA A 175 6.09 34.74 -28.68
C ALA A 175 5.51 34.20 -27.36
N GLU A 176 4.36 34.71 -26.93
CA GLU A 176 3.65 34.22 -25.75
C GLU A 176 3.16 32.78 -25.93
N ARG A 177 2.62 32.42 -27.10
CA ARG A 177 2.23 31.03 -27.41
C ARG A 177 3.44 30.09 -27.33
N ALA A 178 4.58 30.49 -27.87
CA ALA A 178 5.82 29.72 -27.80
C ALA A 178 6.32 29.57 -26.34
N ARG A 179 6.28 30.64 -25.54
CA ARG A 179 6.63 30.62 -24.11
C ARG A 179 5.71 29.70 -23.32
N LYS A 180 4.38 29.85 -23.48
CA LYS A 180 3.37 29.00 -22.83
C LYS A 180 3.53 27.54 -23.21
N ARG A 181 3.79 27.23 -24.49
CA ARG A 181 4.09 25.87 -24.95
C ARG A 181 5.32 25.29 -24.27
N ARG A 182 6.42 26.05 -24.19
CA ARG A 182 7.67 25.61 -23.53
C ARG A 182 7.45 25.30 -22.05
N LEU A 183 6.75 26.18 -21.33
CA LEU A 183 6.43 25.98 -19.91
C LEU A 183 5.54 24.75 -19.69
N ARG A 184 4.51 24.55 -20.53
CA ARG A 184 3.67 23.34 -20.48
C ARG A 184 4.48 22.06 -20.69
N LEU A 185 5.40 22.07 -21.67
CA LEU A 185 6.26 20.91 -21.93
C LEU A 185 7.24 20.65 -20.78
N GLN A 186 7.81 21.69 -20.18
CA GLN A 186 8.66 21.56 -18.99
C GLN A 186 7.89 20.99 -17.81
N ARG A 187 6.71 21.54 -17.52
CA ARG A 187 5.83 21.04 -16.46
C ARG A 187 5.46 19.57 -16.67
N ARG A 188 5.02 19.21 -17.88
CA ARG A 188 4.71 17.80 -18.22
C ARG A 188 5.92 16.87 -18.08
N LYS A 189 7.13 17.35 -18.39
CA LYS A 189 8.36 16.57 -18.20
C LYS A 189 8.68 16.35 -16.71
N LEU A 190 8.47 17.37 -15.88
CA LEU A 190 8.66 17.26 -14.43
C LEU A 190 7.62 16.32 -13.81
N GLU A 191 6.34 16.49 -14.14
CA GLU A 191 5.25 15.62 -13.71
C GLU A 191 5.50 14.16 -14.15
N ALA A 192 5.96 13.94 -15.39
CA ALA A 192 6.30 12.61 -15.87
C ALA A 192 7.54 12.00 -15.17
N ARG A 193 8.46 12.81 -14.66
CA ARG A 193 9.60 12.32 -13.85
C ARG A 193 9.14 11.96 -12.44
N ALA A 194 8.40 12.84 -11.78
CA ALA A 194 7.82 12.58 -10.47
C ALA A 194 6.94 11.32 -10.49
N ALA A 195 6.06 11.18 -11.49
CA ALA A 195 5.22 9.98 -11.63
C ALA A 195 6.03 8.69 -11.83
N LYS A 196 7.19 8.75 -12.50
CA LYS A 196 8.11 7.61 -12.65
C LYS A 196 8.82 7.28 -11.34
N GLU A 197 9.27 8.29 -10.61
CA GLU A 197 9.90 8.14 -9.29
C GLU A 197 8.89 7.54 -8.28
N GLU A 198 7.66 8.02 -8.24
CA GLU A 198 6.58 7.45 -7.42
C GLU A 198 6.22 6.01 -7.84
N ALA A 199 6.21 5.71 -9.15
CA ALA A 199 5.99 4.35 -9.63
C ALA A 199 7.14 3.43 -9.22
N ALA A 200 8.39 3.90 -9.31
CA ALA A 200 9.58 3.17 -8.89
C ALA A 200 9.61 2.96 -7.37
N ALA A 201 9.25 3.97 -6.58
CA ALA A 201 9.14 3.85 -5.13
C ALA A 201 8.08 2.81 -4.73
N ARG A 202 6.89 2.85 -5.35
CA ARG A 202 5.86 1.82 -5.14
C ARG A 202 6.31 0.43 -5.60
N ALA A 203 7.11 0.32 -6.65
CA ALA A 203 7.68 -0.96 -7.08
C ALA A 203 8.70 -1.48 -6.04
N ALA A 204 9.61 -0.62 -5.59
CA ALA A 204 10.59 -0.94 -4.55
C ALA A 204 9.94 -1.34 -3.23
N GLU A 205 8.84 -0.70 -2.82
CA GLU A 205 8.07 -1.11 -1.63
C GLU A 205 7.47 -2.51 -1.78
N ARG A 206 6.96 -2.86 -2.97
CA ARG A 206 6.44 -4.21 -3.24
C ARG A 206 7.56 -5.25 -3.23
N GLU A 207 8.70 -4.94 -3.86
CA GLU A 207 9.89 -5.79 -3.86
C GLU A 207 10.43 -5.98 -2.44
N ALA A 208 10.53 -4.92 -1.65
CA ALA A 208 10.94 -5.00 -0.24
C ALA A 208 9.99 -5.90 0.59
N LYS A 209 8.68 -5.83 0.36
CA LYS A 209 7.71 -6.74 1.01
C LYS A 209 7.92 -8.20 0.59
N ILE A 210 8.21 -8.45 -0.69
CA ILE A 210 8.53 -9.78 -1.20
C ILE A 210 9.81 -10.31 -0.55
N ASP A 211 10.85 -9.49 -0.47
CA ASP A 211 12.13 -9.90 0.11
C ASP A 211 12.04 -10.11 1.62
N GLN A 212 11.27 -9.29 2.33
CA GLN A 212 10.94 -9.53 3.74
C GLN A 212 10.23 -10.87 3.94
N TRP A 213 9.28 -11.21 3.06
CA TRP A 213 8.59 -12.49 3.11
C TRP A 213 9.53 -13.66 2.82
N ARG A 214 10.38 -13.54 1.80
CA ARG A 214 11.41 -14.54 1.47
C ARG A 214 12.38 -14.76 2.64
N ALA A 215 12.84 -13.68 3.27
CA ALA A 215 13.72 -13.75 4.43
C ALA A 215 13.04 -14.48 5.60
N LYS A 216 11.76 -14.20 5.86
CA LYS A 216 10.96 -14.94 6.87
C LYS A 216 10.88 -16.43 6.54
N CYS A 217 10.58 -16.79 5.28
CA CYS A 217 10.53 -18.19 4.87
C CYS A 217 11.88 -18.90 5.02
N ILE A 218 12.98 -18.23 4.68
CA ILE A 218 14.34 -18.79 4.86
C ILE A 218 14.62 -19.00 6.34
N GLN A 219 14.33 -18.00 7.19
CA GLN A 219 14.50 -18.11 8.65
C GLN A 219 13.68 -19.27 9.22
N GLU A 220 12.41 -19.42 8.84
CA GLU A 220 11.57 -20.53 9.30
C GLU A 220 12.14 -21.91 8.91
N VAL A 221 12.74 -22.02 7.72
CA VAL A 221 13.39 -23.27 7.28
C VAL A 221 14.70 -23.51 8.04
N GLU A 222 15.50 -22.47 8.24
CA GLU A 222 16.74 -22.56 9.04
C GLU A 222 16.46 -22.94 10.48
N GLU A 223 15.43 -22.35 11.11
CA GLU A 223 15.00 -22.70 12.47
C GLU A 223 14.59 -24.17 12.55
N LYS A 224 13.74 -24.65 11.63
CA LYS A 224 13.37 -26.07 11.56
C LYS A 224 14.57 -27.00 11.34
N ASN A 225 15.57 -26.57 10.57
CA ASN A 225 16.79 -27.36 10.40
C ASN A 225 17.62 -27.39 11.68
N ARG A 226 17.77 -26.26 12.38
CA ARG A 226 18.45 -26.20 13.69
C ARG A 226 17.75 -27.08 14.73
N GLU A 227 16.42 -27.05 14.79
CA GLU A 227 15.63 -27.94 15.67
C GLU A 227 15.89 -29.42 15.37
N ARG A 228 15.93 -29.80 14.08
CA ARG A 228 16.25 -31.18 13.67
C ARG A 228 17.67 -31.59 14.04
N GLU A 229 18.63 -30.69 13.88
CA GLU A 229 20.03 -30.93 14.26
C GLU A 229 20.18 -31.11 15.77
N LEU A 230 19.51 -30.27 16.57
CA LEU A 230 19.48 -30.40 18.03
C LEU A 230 18.86 -31.73 18.46
N LYS A 231 17.74 -32.12 17.84
CA LYS A 231 17.10 -33.41 18.11
C LYS A 231 18.00 -34.59 17.73
N ALA A 232 18.65 -34.52 16.57
CA ALA A 232 19.59 -35.55 16.14
C ALA A 232 20.79 -35.67 17.09
N ALA A 233 21.31 -34.54 17.59
CA ALA A 233 22.38 -34.52 18.58
C ALA A 233 21.93 -35.17 19.91
N ALA A 234 20.73 -34.85 20.39
CA ALA A 234 20.16 -35.48 21.57
C ALA A 234 19.96 -37.00 21.41
N ASP A 235 19.42 -37.43 20.27
CA ASP A 235 19.23 -38.84 19.95
C ASP A 235 20.58 -39.58 19.84
N SER A 236 21.62 -38.92 19.31
CA SER A 236 22.98 -39.46 19.28
C SER A 236 23.49 -39.75 20.70
N VAL A 237 23.40 -38.78 21.62
CA VAL A 237 23.82 -38.96 23.03
C VAL A 237 23.02 -40.07 23.72
N LEU A 238 21.70 -40.13 23.53
CA LEU A 238 20.88 -41.22 24.07
C LEU A 238 21.27 -42.58 23.49
N SER A 239 21.57 -42.66 22.20
CA SER A 239 22.01 -43.90 21.56
C SER A 239 23.35 -44.40 22.10
N GLU A 240 24.25 -43.49 22.47
CA GLU A 240 25.53 -43.82 23.12
C GLU A 240 25.31 -44.41 24.52
N VAL A 241 24.43 -43.82 25.33
CA VAL A 241 24.09 -44.35 26.66
C VAL A 241 23.47 -45.75 26.54
N ARG A 242 22.53 -45.95 25.60
CA ARG A 242 21.93 -47.27 25.33
C ARG A 242 22.97 -48.29 24.87
N LYS A 243 23.96 -47.86 24.09
CA LYS A 243 25.07 -48.73 23.69
C LYS A 243 25.93 -49.14 24.90
N LYS A 244 26.22 -48.21 25.82
CA LYS A 244 26.94 -48.51 27.08
C LYS A 244 26.15 -49.47 27.98
N GLN A 245 24.84 -49.28 28.11
CA GLN A 245 23.97 -50.22 28.83
C GLN A 245 23.99 -51.61 28.21
N ALA A 246 23.84 -51.70 26.88
CA ALA A 246 23.88 -52.97 26.16
C ALA A 246 25.24 -53.68 26.30
N ASP A 247 26.35 -52.93 26.30
CA ASP A 247 27.69 -53.49 26.52
C ASP A 247 27.88 -54.01 27.96
N THR A 248 27.39 -53.25 28.95
CA THR A 248 27.39 -53.68 30.37
C THR A 248 26.62 -54.98 30.54
N LYS A 249 25.44 -55.08 29.91
CA LYS A 249 24.63 -56.31 29.90
C LYS A 249 25.37 -57.50 29.28
N ARG A 250 26.03 -57.29 28.13
CA ARG A 250 26.87 -58.34 27.51
C ARG A 250 27.97 -58.81 28.44
N MET A 251 28.63 -57.89 29.16
CA MET A 251 29.68 -58.25 30.13
C MET A 251 29.14 -59.10 31.28
N VAL A 252 27.94 -58.78 31.79
CA VAL A 252 27.25 -59.59 32.80
C VAL A 252 26.93 -60.98 32.26
N ASP A 253 26.45 -61.09 31.02
CA ASP A 253 26.17 -62.38 30.38
C ASP A 253 27.44 -63.24 30.23
N VAL A 254 28.58 -62.62 29.91
CA VAL A 254 29.89 -63.29 29.85
C VAL A 254 30.31 -63.83 31.22
N LEU A 255 30.18 -63.04 32.30
CA LEU A 255 30.50 -63.50 33.66
C LEU A 255 29.61 -64.68 34.07
N CYS A 256 28.31 -64.61 33.80
CA CYS A 256 27.39 -65.73 34.02
C CYS A 256 27.79 -66.98 33.22
N GLY A 257 28.28 -66.80 31.99
CA GLY A 257 28.83 -67.89 31.17
C GLY A 257 30.10 -68.52 31.78
N LEU A 258 31.01 -67.70 32.31
CA LEU A 258 32.24 -68.15 32.97
C LEU A 258 31.95 -68.95 34.24
N GLU A 259 30.99 -68.52 35.06
CA GLU A 259 30.56 -69.27 36.25
C GLU A 259 30.02 -70.66 35.90
N LYS A 260 29.14 -70.73 34.88
CA LYS A 260 28.60 -72.00 34.38
C LYS A 260 29.72 -72.91 33.87
N LEU A 261 30.64 -72.36 33.07
CA LEU A 261 31.78 -73.10 32.53
C LEU A 261 32.67 -73.63 33.66
N ARG A 262 32.90 -72.82 34.70
CA ARG A 262 33.71 -73.25 35.84
C ARG A 262 33.01 -74.34 36.65
N LYS A 263 31.71 -74.22 36.93
CA LYS A 263 30.91 -75.28 37.58
C LYS A 263 31.01 -76.61 36.83
N LEU A 264 30.81 -76.59 35.51
CA LEU A 264 30.95 -77.79 34.67
C LEU A 264 32.36 -78.38 34.72
N ARG A 265 33.41 -77.54 34.73
CA ARG A 265 34.80 -78.00 34.87
C ARG A 265 35.07 -78.63 36.23
N LYS A 266 34.53 -78.06 37.33
CA LYS A 266 34.62 -78.64 38.67
C LYS A 266 33.93 -80.01 38.73
N GLU A 267 32.71 -80.11 38.21
CA GLU A 267 31.95 -81.38 38.15
C GLU A 267 32.68 -82.45 37.32
N ALA A 268 33.24 -82.06 36.17
CA ALA A 268 34.01 -82.97 35.33
C ALA A 268 35.32 -83.45 35.99
N ALA A 269 35.98 -82.59 36.76
CA ALA A 269 37.18 -82.94 37.52
C ALA A 269 36.84 -83.86 38.70
N ALA A 270 35.76 -83.58 39.43
CA ALA A 270 35.25 -84.42 40.51
C ALA A 270 34.90 -85.85 40.02
N ARG A 271 34.28 -85.98 38.84
CA ARG A 271 34.02 -87.29 38.20
C ARG A 271 35.30 -88.07 37.87
N LYS A 272 36.44 -87.39 37.69
CA LYS A 272 37.76 -88.00 37.47
C LYS A 272 38.55 -88.22 38.77
N GLY A 273 37.96 -87.92 39.93
CA GLY A 273 38.62 -88.04 41.23
C GLY A 273 39.65 -86.95 41.54
N VAL A 274 39.72 -85.89 40.73
CA VAL A 274 40.65 -84.76 40.93
C VAL A 274 39.84 -83.55 41.38
N CYS A 275 40.02 -83.13 42.63
CA CYS A 275 39.41 -81.90 43.14
C CYS A 275 40.39 -80.72 43.01
N PRO A 276 40.01 -79.64 42.30
CA PRO A 276 40.77 -78.39 42.34
C PRO A 276 40.95 -77.89 43.78
N PRO A 277 42.04 -77.15 44.09
CA PRO A 277 42.23 -76.57 45.41
C PRO A 277 41.10 -75.59 45.77
N PRO A 278 40.53 -75.66 46.98
CA PRO A 278 39.43 -74.78 47.39
C PRO A 278 39.80 -73.29 47.36
N SER A 279 41.06 -72.95 47.64
CA SER A 279 41.56 -71.57 47.58
C SER A 279 41.47 -70.93 46.18
N ALA A 280 41.71 -71.72 45.12
CA ALA A 280 41.58 -71.24 43.75
C ALA A 280 40.13 -70.96 43.36
N ASP A 281 39.19 -71.66 43.98
CA ASP A 281 37.75 -71.45 43.77
C ASP A 281 37.25 -70.21 44.50
N GLU A 282 37.62 -70.04 45.76
CA GLU A 282 37.31 -68.83 46.52
C GLU A 282 37.87 -67.57 45.84
N ALA A 283 39.10 -67.62 45.33
CA ALA A 283 39.69 -66.50 44.58
C ALA A 283 38.89 -66.15 43.31
N PHE A 284 38.36 -67.15 42.60
CA PHE A 284 37.55 -66.91 41.41
C PHE A 284 36.18 -66.36 41.74
N GLU A 285 35.47 -66.95 42.71
CA GLU A 285 34.16 -66.46 43.11
C GLU A 285 34.28 -65.01 43.62
N THR A 286 35.31 -64.70 44.41
CA THR A 286 35.58 -63.34 44.89
C THR A 286 35.81 -62.35 43.74
N GLN A 287 36.60 -62.73 42.72
CA GLN A 287 36.84 -61.88 41.55
C GLN A 287 35.59 -61.69 40.69
N VAL A 288 34.83 -62.75 40.42
CA VAL A 288 33.59 -62.65 39.63
C VAL A 288 32.53 -61.85 40.37
N GLU A 289 32.42 -62.02 41.68
CA GLU A 289 31.48 -61.28 42.52
C GLU A 289 31.85 -59.79 42.58
N SER A 290 33.14 -59.45 42.70
CA SER A 290 33.64 -58.08 42.58
C SER A 290 33.35 -57.45 41.20
N LEU A 291 33.53 -58.20 40.12
CA LEU A 291 33.19 -57.71 38.78
C LEU A 291 31.68 -57.53 38.59
N LYS A 292 30.86 -58.43 39.15
CA LYS A 292 29.40 -58.31 39.14
C LYS A 292 28.92 -57.09 39.92
N THR A 293 29.48 -56.81 41.09
CA THR A 293 29.11 -55.60 41.85
C THR A 293 29.48 -54.33 41.09
N LEU A 294 30.66 -54.29 40.45
CA LEU A 294 31.07 -53.18 39.59
C LEU A 294 30.14 -52.99 38.38
N LEU A 295 29.71 -54.08 37.73
CA LEU A 295 28.77 -53.98 36.60
C LEU A 295 27.36 -53.58 37.05
N LYS A 296 26.92 -53.99 38.25
CA LYS A 296 25.66 -53.52 38.85
C LYS A 296 25.68 -52.01 39.06
N THR A 297 26.73 -51.47 39.68
CA THR A 297 26.84 -50.02 39.90
C THR A 297 26.90 -49.25 38.58
N ARG A 298 27.63 -49.75 37.56
CA ARG A 298 27.62 -49.15 36.21
C ARG A 298 26.24 -49.18 35.55
N THR A 299 25.48 -50.26 35.73
CA THR A 299 24.13 -50.38 35.18
C THR A 299 23.21 -49.30 35.78
N GLU A 300 23.22 -49.16 37.11
CA GLU A 300 22.43 -48.14 37.82
C GLU A 300 22.79 -46.71 37.38
N LEU A 301 24.09 -46.44 37.17
CA LEU A 301 24.56 -45.14 36.69
C LEU A 301 24.05 -44.83 35.28
N TYR A 302 24.17 -45.76 34.33
CA TYR A 302 23.70 -45.54 32.96
C TYR A 302 22.17 -45.49 32.86
N GLU A 303 21.45 -46.21 33.73
CA GLU A 303 19.99 -46.08 33.83
C GLU A 303 19.58 -44.72 34.39
N ALA A 304 20.31 -44.20 35.39
CA ALA A 304 20.07 -42.87 35.94
C ALA A 304 20.38 -41.77 34.91
N GLU A 305 21.48 -41.91 34.17
CA GLU A 305 21.88 -41.01 33.09
C GLU A 305 20.81 -40.96 31.97
N GLU A 306 20.33 -42.12 31.50
CA GLU A 306 19.27 -42.17 30.48
C GLU A 306 17.96 -41.56 31.00
N ARG A 307 17.58 -41.84 32.25
CA ARG A 307 16.39 -41.26 32.88
C ARG A 307 16.50 -39.73 32.98
N ALA A 308 17.65 -39.21 33.39
CA ALA A 308 17.89 -37.77 33.47
C ALA A 308 17.80 -37.09 32.09
N LEU A 309 18.47 -37.65 31.08
CA LEU A 309 18.43 -37.14 29.71
C LEU A 309 17.01 -37.16 29.12
N ARG A 310 16.22 -38.19 29.42
CA ARG A 310 14.83 -38.30 28.94
C ARG A 310 13.92 -37.24 29.57
N VAL A 311 14.04 -37.00 30.88
CA VAL A 311 13.29 -35.95 31.58
C VAL A 311 13.66 -34.56 31.04
N MET A 312 14.95 -34.31 30.77
CA MET A 312 15.38 -33.04 30.16
C MET A 312 14.77 -32.84 28.77
N LEU A 313 14.77 -33.87 27.93
CA LEU A 313 14.16 -33.82 26.59
C LEU A 313 12.63 -33.61 26.63
N GLU A 314 11.95 -34.28 27.56
CA GLU A 314 10.51 -34.13 27.77
C GLU A 314 10.15 -32.74 28.29
N GLY A 315 10.94 -32.19 29.22
CA GLY A 315 10.77 -30.84 29.75
C GLY A 315 10.94 -29.76 28.68
N GLU A 316 11.93 -29.89 27.79
CA GLU A 316 12.16 -28.96 26.68
C GLU A 316 11.02 -29.02 25.65
N GLN A 317 10.55 -30.22 25.29
CA GLN A 317 9.40 -30.39 24.39
C GLN A 317 8.10 -29.86 25.00
N GLU A 318 7.90 -29.98 26.32
CA GLU A 318 6.72 -29.46 27.00
C GLU A 318 6.73 -27.92 27.05
N GLU A 319 7.89 -27.31 27.27
CA GLU A 319 8.12 -25.87 27.16
C GLU A 319 7.81 -25.35 25.74
N GLU A 320 8.29 -26.03 24.70
CA GLU A 320 7.98 -25.66 23.31
C GLU A 320 6.48 -25.75 23.02
N ARG A 321 5.81 -26.83 23.45
CA ARG A 321 4.35 -26.98 23.31
C ARG A 321 3.60 -25.86 24.03
N LYS A 322 4.01 -25.48 25.24
CA LYS A 322 3.42 -24.35 25.98
C LYS A 322 3.61 -23.03 25.23
N LYS A 323 4.82 -22.75 24.73
CA LYS A 323 5.12 -21.54 23.93
C LYS A 323 4.33 -21.50 22.63
N GLU A 324 4.16 -22.63 21.94
CA GLU A 324 3.32 -22.71 20.75
C GLU A 324 1.85 -22.43 21.05
N MET A 325 1.32 -23.02 22.13
CA MET A 325 -0.06 -22.81 22.56
C MET A 325 -0.29 -21.35 22.96
N GLU A 326 0.65 -20.73 23.67
CA GLU A 326 0.60 -19.30 24.01
C GLU A 326 0.64 -18.41 22.76
N LYS A 327 1.53 -18.71 21.80
CA LYS A 327 1.58 -18.03 20.50
C LYS A 327 0.26 -18.18 19.74
N LYS A 328 -0.36 -19.37 19.74
CA LYS A 328 -1.67 -19.62 19.12
C LYS A 328 -2.77 -18.81 19.80
N GLN A 329 -2.84 -18.85 21.13
CA GLN A 329 -3.80 -18.06 21.91
C GLN A 329 -3.63 -16.55 21.67
N LYS A 330 -2.38 -16.06 21.58
CA LYS A 330 -2.10 -14.66 21.27
C LYS A 330 -2.60 -14.28 19.88
N LYS A 331 -2.34 -15.13 18.86
CA LYS A 331 -2.86 -14.94 17.50
C LYS A 331 -4.39 -14.99 17.44
N GLU A 332 -5.02 -15.88 18.21
CA GLU A 332 -6.49 -15.96 18.28
C GLU A 332 -7.08 -14.73 18.96
N ARG A 333 -6.49 -14.27 20.06
CA ARG A 333 -6.88 -13.01 20.71
C ARG A 333 -6.73 -11.83 19.77
N GLU A 334 -5.62 -11.75 19.03
CA GLU A 334 -5.39 -10.69 18.04
C GLU A 334 -6.42 -10.75 16.90
N LYS A 335 -6.73 -11.95 16.38
CA LYS A 335 -7.79 -12.14 15.38
C LYS A 335 -9.15 -11.73 15.91
N LEU A 336 -9.48 -12.09 17.15
CA LEU A 336 -10.76 -11.71 17.76
C LEU A 336 -10.85 -10.19 17.94
N LEU A 337 -9.75 -9.55 18.34
CA LEU A 337 -9.66 -8.08 18.41
C LEU A 337 -9.83 -7.45 17.02
N GLN A 338 -9.18 -7.99 15.98
CA GLN A 338 -9.34 -7.53 14.61
C GLN A 338 -10.77 -7.70 14.12
N GLN A 339 -11.39 -8.86 14.34
CA GLN A 339 -12.79 -9.11 14.01
C GLN A 339 -13.74 -8.15 14.74
N LYS A 340 -13.46 -7.87 16.02
CA LYS A 340 -14.22 -6.87 16.78
C LYS A 340 -14.08 -5.49 16.15
N LEU A 341 -12.85 -5.06 15.83
CA LEU A 341 -12.61 -3.77 15.17
C LEU A 341 -13.29 -3.69 13.78
N GLU A 342 -13.24 -4.76 12.99
CA GLU A 342 -13.93 -4.86 11.71
C GLU A 342 -15.45 -4.80 11.87
N MET A 343 -15.99 -5.48 12.88
CA MET A 343 -17.42 -5.46 13.20
C MET A 343 -17.83 -4.06 13.68
N ASP A 344 -17.07 -3.45 14.58
CA ASP A 344 -17.31 -2.09 15.08
C ASP A 344 -17.27 -1.08 13.90
N SER A 345 -16.32 -1.23 12.97
CA SER A 345 -16.25 -0.42 11.76
C SER A 345 -17.46 -0.62 10.83
N LYS A 346 -17.97 -1.85 10.68
CA LYS A 346 -19.16 -2.12 9.86
C LYS A 346 -20.45 -1.60 10.49
N LEU A 347 -20.56 -1.65 11.82
CA LEU A 347 -21.75 -1.22 12.57
C LEU A 347 -21.80 0.29 12.77
N PHE A 348 -20.65 0.92 13.03
CA PHE A 348 -20.56 2.31 13.43
C PHE A 348 -19.79 3.19 12.44
N GLY A 349 -19.25 2.64 11.35
CA GLY A 349 -18.42 3.35 10.38
C GLY A 349 -16.94 3.40 10.80
N ASP A 350 -16.07 3.80 9.86
CA ASP A 350 -14.64 3.96 10.15
C ASP A 350 -14.44 5.19 11.07
N PRO A 351 -13.89 5.02 12.29
CA PRO A 351 -13.63 6.12 13.21
C PRO A 351 -12.66 7.18 12.63
N ALA A 352 -11.86 6.83 11.62
CA ALA A 352 -10.95 7.75 10.94
C ALA A 352 -11.63 8.60 9.86
N GLU A 353 -12.68 8.09 9.21
CA GLU A 353 -13.39 8.79 8.13
C GLU A 353 -14.60 9.58 8.65
N PHE A 354 -15.24 9.11 9.71
CA PHE A 354 -16.42 9.72 10.30
C PHE A 354 -16.35 9.65 11.83
N PRO A 355 -15.87 10.70 12.51
CA PRO A 355 -15.90 10.73 13.97
C PRO A 355 -17.36 10.97 14.39
N LEU A 356 -18.17 9.92 14.49
CA LEU A 356 -19.54 10.03 15.05
C LEU A 356 -19.53 10.67 16.45
N ALA A 357 -18.39 10.58 17.14
CA ALA A 357 -18.12 11.33 18.36
C ALA A 357 -18.41 12.84 18.22
N HIS A 358 -18.13 13.46 17.07
CA HIS A 358 -18.39 14.87 16.82
C HIS A 358 -19.86 15.19 16.49
N LEU A 359 -20.59 14.28 15.83
CA LEU A 359 -22.02 14.48 15.54
C LEU A 359 -22.90 14.36 16.78
N LEU A 360 -22.52 13.48 17.71
CA LEU A 360 -23.19 13.34 19.00
C LEU A 360 -22.65 14.31 20.06
N GLN A 361 -21.57 15.04 19.77
CA GLN A 361 -20.94 15.96 20.70
C GLN A 361 -21.90 17.06 21.18
N PRO A 362 -22.74 17.70 20.34
CA PRO A 362 -23.71 18.67 20.82
C PRO A 362 -24.72 18.10 21.82
N PHE A 363 -25.13 16.84 21.65
CA PHE A 363 -26.02 16.15 22.59
C PHE A 363 -25.30 15.83 23.90
N ARG A 364 -24.06 15.36 23.81
CA ARG A 364 -23.22 15.06 24.97
C ARG A 364 -22.92 16.34 25.77
N ASP A 365 -22.57 17.42 25.08
CA ASP A 365 -22.30 18.73 25.67
C ASP A 365 -23.56 19.30 26.33
N TYR A 366 -24.75 19.10 25.75
CA TYR A 366 -26.02 19.50 26.35
C TYR A 366 -26.30 18.78 27.68
N TYR A 367 -26.10 17.46 27.76
CA TYR A 367 -26.34 16.72 29.01
C TYR A 367 -25.22 16.92 30.05
N LEU A 368 -23.98 17.17 29.62
CA LEU A 368 -22.83 17.39 30.50
C LEU A 368 -22.53 18.87 30.77
N GLN A 369 -23.37 19.81 30.31
CA GLN A 369 -23.14 21.25 30.49
C GLN A 369 -22.94 21.66 31.95
N ALA A 370 -23.57 20.95 32.89
CA ALA A 370 -23.45 21.18 34.33
C ALA A 370 -22.04 20.84 34.88
N GLU A 371 -21.35 19.87 34.27
CA GLU A 371 -19.99 19.48 34.66
C GLU A 371 -18.95 20.49 34.18
N HIS A 372 -19.24 21.19 33.08
CA HIS A 372 -18.31 22.10 32.41
C HIS A 372 -18.57 23.58 32.72
N SER A 373 -19.75 23.93 33.25
CA SER A 373 -20.13 25.31 33.57
C SER A 373 -20.97 25.39 34.83
N VAL A 374 -20.43 26.06 35.84
CA VAL A 374 -21.15 26.36 37.10
C VAL A 374 -22.42 27.18 36.83
N ALA A 375 -22.39 28.10 35.85
CA ALA A 375 -23.57 28.87 35.47
C ALA A 375 -24.68 27.97 34.89
N ALA A 376 -24.32 26.99 34.06
CA ALA A 376 -25.27 26.02 33.52
C ALA A 376 -25.82 25.11 34.63
N LEU A 377 -24.99 24.67 35.58
CA LEU A 377 -25.43 23.92 36.76
C LEU A 377 -26.45 24.73 37.59
N ILE A 378 -26.15 26.01 37.89
CA ILE A 378 -27.07 26.90 38.62
C ILE A 378 -28.38 27.08 37.85
N GLN A 379 -28.33 27.25 36.54
CA GLN A 379 -29.51 27.43 35.70
C GLN A 379 -30.38 26.16 35.65
N ILE A 380 -29.76 24.98 35.46
CA ILE A 380 -30.45 23.69 35.52
C ILE A 380 -31.10 23.54 36.90
N ARG A 381 -30.36 23.84 37.97
CA ARG A 381 -30.88 23.72 39.33
C ARG A 381 -32.05 24.67 39.58
N ARG A 382 -31.95 25.93 39.15
CA ARG A 382 -33.08 26.89 39.21
C ARG A 382 -34.29 26.40 38.43
N GLY A 383 -34.07 25.82 37.24
CA GLY A 383 -35.12 25.21 36.43
C GLY A 383 -35.79 24.02 37.09
N TRP A 384 -35.12 23.30 38.00
CA TRP A 384 -35.73 22.26 38.82
C TRP A 384 -36.39 22.83 40.09
N ASP A 385 -35.74 23.79 40.75
CA ASP A 385 -36.22 24.40 41.99
C ASP A 385 -37.54 25.17 41.78
N GLN A 386 -37.80 25.68 40.57
CA GLN A 386 -39.10 26.27 40.22
C GLN A 386 -40.28 25.30 40.37
N TYR A 387 -40.03 23.99 40.43
CA TYR A 387 -41.05 22.96 40.64
C TYR A 387 -41.16 22.45 42.08
N LEU A 388 -40.24 22.88 42.96
CA LEU A 388 -40.20 22.51 44.37
C LEU A 388 -40.92 23.52 45.28
N VAL A 389 -41.58 24.52 44.69
CA VAL A 389 -42.36 25.53 45.41
C VAL A 389 -43.84 25.09 45.54
N PRO A 390 -44.56 25.57 46.58
CA PRO A 390 -45.99 25.33 46.72
C PRO A 390 -46.79 25.82 45.51
N ALA A 391 -47.98 25.24 45.29
CA ALA A 391 -48.85 25.53 44.14
C ALA A 391 -49.18 27.02 43.96
N ASP A 392 -49.19 27.77 45.06
CA ASP A 392 -49.60 29.17 45.11
C ASP A 392 -48.43 30.16 44.88
N HIS A 393 -47.23 29.67 44.57
CA HIS A 393 -46.06 30.52 44.36
C HIS A 393 -46.06 31.15 42.96
N PRO A 394 -45.98 32.50 42.82
CA PRO A 394 -46.18 33.19 41.55
C PRO A 394 -45.06 32.94 40.51
N GLU A 395 -43.86 32.59 40.96
CA GLU A 395 -42.69 32.38 40.08
C GLU A 395 -42.36 30.89 39.83
N GLY A 396 -43.24 29.96 40.19
CA GLY A 396 -42.98 28.52 39.98
C GLY A 396 -44.25 27.71 39.75
N SER A 397 -44.08 26.41 39.51
CA SER A 397 -45.18 25.49 39.20
C SER A 397 -44.98 24.23 40.00
N CYS A 398 -45.82 23.94 41.00
CA CYS A 398 -45.61 22.74 41.81
C CYS A 398 -45.76 21.45 40.97
N ILE A 399 -45.01 20.40 41.33
CA ILE A 399 -45.25 19.06 40.78
C ILE A 399 -46.66 18.61 41.21
N PRO A 400 -47.56 18.24 40.29
CA PRO A 400 -48.92 17.83 40.63
C PRO A 400 -48.92 16.61 41.58
N PRO A 401 -49.69 16.64 42.68
CA PRO A 401 -49.85 15.48 43.55
C PRO A 401 -50.79 14.45 42.89
N GLY A 402 -50.29 13.68 41.92
CA GLY A 402 -51.08 12.62 41.28
C GLY A 402 -50.56 12.18 39.90
N TRP A 403 -51.33 11.30 39.27
CA TRP A 403 -51.06 10.85 37.90
C TRP A 403 -51.31 11.98 36.91
N VAL A 404 -50.28 12.37 36.16
CA VAL A 404 -50.41 13.29 35.04
C VAL A 404 -50.91 12.50 33.84
N LEU A 405 -52.15 12.74 33.43
CA LEU A 405 -52.68 12.19 32.18
C LEU A 405 -52.09 12.99 31.01
N PRO A 406 -51.55 12.33 29.97
CA PRO A 406 -51.06 13.03 28.80
C PRO A 406 -52.20 13.80 28.15
N SER A 407 -51.88 14.98 27.61
CA SER A 407 -52.83 15.72 26.79
C SER A 407 -53.23 14.92 25.56
N LEU A 408 -54.44 15.17 25.05
CA LEU A 408 -54.89 14.57 23.80
C LEU A 408 -53.87 14.84 22.69
N PRO A 409 -53.55 13.84 21.86
CA PRO A 409 -52.56 13.99 20.80
C PRO A 409 -52.92 15.17 19.90
N THR A 410 -51.95 16.05 19.66
CA THR A 410 -52.17 17.32 18.95
C THR A 410 -52.47 17.13 17.46
N SER A 411 -52.30 15.91 16.93
CA SER A 411 -52.63 15.55 15.55
C SER A 411 -53.06 14.08 15.46
N ASP A 412 -53.90 13.76 14.47
CA ASP A 412 -54.34 12.39 14.19
C ASP A 412 -53.18 11.46 13.86
N THR A 413 -52.11 11.96 13.23
CA THR A 413 -50.88 11.21 12.97
C THR A 413 -50.22 10.73 14.27
N TRP A 414 -50.10 11.60 15.27
CA TRP A 414 -49.57 11.21 16.59
C TRP A 414 -50.55 10.30 17.35
N ALA A 415 -51.86 10.48 17.16
CA ALA A 415 -52.88 9.62 17.77
C ALA A 415 -52.77 8.16 17.30
N THR A 416 -52.35 7.92 16.06
CA THR A 416 -52.14 6.56 15.55
C THR A 416 -50.94 5.82 16.16
N ALA A 417 -49.93 6.54 16.66
CA ALA A 417 -48.72 5.94 17.23
C ALA A 417 -48.85 5.55 18.72
N ILE A 418 -49.89 6.06 19.40
CA ILE A 418 -50.12 5.86 20.85
C ILE A 418 -51.18 4.75 21.09
N ARG A 419 -51.70 4.12 20.02
CA ARG A 419 -52.75 3.10 20.09
C ARG A 419 -52.23 1.68 20.26
#